data_AF-A0A3E1EM93-F1
#
_entry.id   AF-A0A3E1EM93-F1
#
_cell.length_a   1.000
_cell.length_b   1.000
_cell.length_c   1.000
_cell.angle_alpha   90.00
_cell.angle_beta   90.00
_cell.angle_gamma   90.00
#
_symmetry.space_group_name_H-M   'P 1'
#
loop_
_entity.id
_entity.type
_entity.pdbx_description
1 polymer ?
#
loop_
_entity_poly.entity_id
_entity_poly.type
_entity_poly.pdbx_seq_one_letter_code
_entity_poly.pdbx_strand_id
1 'polypeptide(L)'
;MVVQPSGEVVHVRGLQRHYRAVERVGSGSRVAVQLSDVGVGERGVRGVVGRGDTVTLLGLGEAHDTLDAVLVMTARGEAGERRLRHGQRVVWHHGSAEVEAQVLLQGGRELVAGGRVVAQLRFEERVYAFSGDRFVVRDAARQRTLAGGVVLDPDAERARFRDARYQVCRGEWGEAAAEVERVVAALLERDGALERKGLLVKSRWSAEEIAGAGMALVAKGVAEVVGGWLVGSGWWRERVGAAGEIVRAWHRGHPERVGMDAAEFQRGLVALLPDERLAGGLVAALGEVGFIRSGRYVRHVAHRPELPGPLVGAGRRLRALLALHPVEPPGPGELVRDAADRQALVFLVETGEAVVLDPKAVISAEGLAVLTRRIEGHLRERGRATVAELRDATGTTRRILIPLLERLDREGVTVRDGDWRRLREG
;
A
#
# COMPACT_ATOMS: atom_id res chain seq x y z
N MET A 1 7.98 -26.31 19.75
CA MET A 1 8.18 -25.00 20.42
C MET A 1 9.41 -24.35 19.83
N VAL A 2 9.70 -23.10 20.17
CA VAL A 2 10.90 -22.39 19.73
C VAL A 2 11.58 -21.73 20.92
N VAL A 3 12.91 -21.77 20.96
CA VAL A 3 13.73 -21.03 21.92
C VAL A 3 14.05 -19.67 21.33
N GLN A 4 13.80 -18.61 22.08
CA GLN A 4 14.12 -17.24 21.71
C GLN A 4 15.18 -16.68 22.68
N PRO A 5 16.16 -15.88 22.20
CA PRO A 5 16.21 -15.25 20.87
C PRO A 5 16.88 -16.08 19.75
N SER A 6 17.33 -17.31 20.03
CA SER A 6 18.10 -18.12 19.08
C SER A 6 17.30 -18.63 17.86
N GLY A 7 15.97 -18.69 17.97
CA GLY A 7 15.08 -19.19 16.91
C GLY A 7 15.08 -20.72 16.77
N GLU A 8 15.62 -21.44 17.75
CA GLU A 8 15.80 -22.89 17.64
C GLU A 8 14.52 -23.66 17.92
N VAL A 9 14.12 -24.51 16.96
CA VAL A 9 12.92 -25.34 17.10
C VAL A 9 13.24 -26.53 18.01
N VAL A 10 12.46 -26.69 19.07
CA VAL A 10 12.65 -27.72 20.10
C VAL A 10 11.35 -28.47 20.37
N HIS A 11 11.47 -29.73 20.81
CA HIS A 11 10.34 -30.54 21.26
C HIS A 11 10.38 -30.76 22.76
N VAL A 12 9.22 -30.67 23.40
CA VAL A 12 9.07 -30.99 24.82
C VAL A 12 8.91 -32.50 24.96
N ARG A 13 9.85 -33.16 25.64
CA ARG A 13 9.80 -34.59 25.92
C ARG A 13 9.09 -34.93 27.23
N GLY A 14 9.09 -33.99 28.18
CA GLY A 14 8.47 -34.19 29.48
C GLY A 14 8.45 -32.90 30.31
N LEU A 15 7.53 -32.86 31.26
CA LEU A 15 7.40 -31.76 32.22
C LEU A 15 7.48 -32.33 33.65
N GLN A 16 8.15 -31.61 34.53
CA GLN A 16 8.18 -31.93 35.96
C GLN A 16 7.92 -30.71 36.84
N ARG A 17 7.16 -30.91 37.91
CA ARG A 17 6.91 -29.91 38.95
C ARG A 17 7.13 -30.55 40.32
N HIS A 18 7.96 -29.93 41.16
CA HIS A 18 8.34 -30.47 42.48
C HIS A 18 8.73 -31.96 42.43
N TYR A 19 9.61 -32.33 41.50
CA TYR A 19 10.12 -33.70 41.28
C TYR A 19 9.06 -34.73 40.84
N ARG A 20 7.88 -34.30 40.39
CA ARG A 20 6.83 -35.19 39.86
C ARG A 20 6.58 -34.89 38.39
N ALA A 21 6.47 -35.95 37.58
CA ALA A 21 6.06 -35.84 36.19
C ALA A 21 4.61 -35.32 36.11
N VAL A 22 4.37 -34.40 35.19
CA VAL A 22 3.05 -33.80 34.94
C VAL A 22 2.81 -33.70 33.44
N GLU A 23 1.56 -33.81 33.00
CA GLU A 23 1.21 -33.65 31.58
C GLU A 23 0.94 -32.20 31.20
N ARG A 24 0.46 -31.38 32.15
CA ARG A 24 0.06 -30.00 31.93
C ARG A 24 0.46 -29.12 33.11
N VAL A 25 0.83 -27.87 32.82
CA VAL A 25 1.17 -26.85 33.82
C VAL A 25 0.50 -25.53 33.41
N GLY A 26 -0.17 -24.89 34.37
CA GLY A 26 -0.77 -23.57 34.18
C GLY A 26 0.23 -22.42 34.36
N SER A 27 -0.17 -21.21 33.98
CA SER A 27 0.63 -20.01 34.15
C SER A 27 0.99 -19.74 35.62
N GLY A 28 2.10 -19.02 35.86
CA GLY A 28 2.57 -18.68 37.21
C GLY A 28 3.31 -19.81 37.95
N SER A 29 3.55 -20.95 37.31
CA SER A 29 4.23 -22.09 37.90
C SER A 29 5.71 -22.17 37.52
N ARG A 30 6.55 -22.63 38.46
CA ARG A 30 7.91 -23.10 38.14
C ARG A 30 7.83 -24.55 37.65
N VAL A 31 8.36 -24.81 36.46
CA VAL A 31 8.36 -26.12 35.81
C VAL A 31 9.75 -26.44 35.27
N ALA A 32 10.17 -27.69 35.37
CA ALA A 32 11.30 -28.21 34.62
C ALA A 32 10.78 -28.79 33.31
N VAL A 33 11.33 -28.32 32.19
CA VAL A 33 10.94 -28.72 30.84
C VAL A 33 12.10 -29.49 30.24
N GLN A 34 11.87 -30.74 29.85
CA GLN A 34 12.86 -31.51 29.10
C GLN A 34 12.73 -31.19 27.61
N LEU A 35 13.75 -30.56 27.05
CA LEU A 35 13.82 -30.20 25.63
C LEU A 35 14.70 -31.18 24.87
N SER A 36 14.31 -31.49 23.63
CA SER A 36 15.16 -32.22 22.67
C SER A 36 15.97 -31.25 21.82
N ASP A 37 17.05 -31.76 21.25
CA ASP A 37 17.80 -31.12 20.16
C ASP A 37 18.53 -29.82 20.54
N VAL A 38 18.65 -29.55 21.85
CA VAL A 38 19.41 -28.43 22.43
C VAL A 38 20.16 -28.85 23.69
N GLY A 39 21.35 -28.27 23.89
CA GLY A 39 22.14 -28.36 25.11
C GLY A 39 21.79 -27.26 26.12
N VAL A 40 22.44 -27.29 27.30
CA VAL A 40 22.32 -26.26 28.34
C VAL A 40 23.68 -25.63 28.57
N GLY A 41 23.74 -24.29 28.63
CA GLY A 41 25.01 -23.58 28.73
C GLY A 41 24.85 -22.06 28.70
N GLU A 42 25.82 -21.38 28.13
CA GLU A 42 25.84 -19.92 28.04
C GLU A 42 24.86 -19.41 26.97
N ARG A 43 24.13 -18.33 27.30
CA ARG A 43 23.18 -17.69 26.38
C ARG A 43 23.90 -17.12 25.16
N GLY A 44 23.28 -17.23 23.99
CA GLY A 44 23.83 -16.75 22.72
C GLY A 44 24.67 -17.78 21.96
N VAL A 45 24.96 -18.94 22.57
CA VAL A 45 25.59 -20.07 21.88
C VAL A 45 24.53 -20.84 21.08
N ARG A 46 24.80 -21.10 19.81
CA ARG A 46 23.91 -21.89 18.95
C ARG A 46 23.81 -23.33 19.46
N GLY A 47 22.61 -23.88 19.48
CA GLY A 47 22.28 -25.21 19.95
C GLY A 47 22.16 -25.30 21.46
N VAL A 48 22.16 -24.17 22.17
CA VAL A 48 22.26 -24.11 23.63
C VAL A 48 21.22 -23.18 24.20
N VAL A 49 20.55 -23.63 25.26
CA VAL A 49 19.63 -22.84 26.07
C VAL A 49 20.35 -22.34 27.31
N GLY A 50 20.35 -21.02 27.50
CA GLY A 50 20.93 -20.33 28.64
C GLY A 50 19.90 -19.62 29.50
N ARG A 51 20.37 -19.05 30.62
CA ARG A 51 19.55 -18.20 31.49
C ARG A 51 19.13 -16.95 30.72
N GLY A 52 17.83 -16.64 30.74
CA GLY A 52 17.26 -15.50 30.03
C GLY A 52 16.63 -15.86 28.68
N ASP A 53 16.82 -17.09 28.20
CA ASP A 53 16.13 -17.58 27.01
C ASP A 53 14.68 -17.92 27.32
N THR A 54 13.81 -17.70 26.34
CA THR A 54 12.37 -17.93 26.44
C THR A 54 11.95 -19.06 25.52
N VAL A 55 11.31 -20.09 26.08
CA VAL A 55 10.68 -21.17 25.30
C VAL A 55 9.23 -20.78 25.02
N THR A 56 8.87 -20.67 23.75
CA THR A 56 7.56 -20.15 23.31
C THR A 56 6.96 -20.97 22.16
N LEU A 57 5.75 -20.62 21.75
CA LEU A 57 5.06 -21.22 20.60
C LEU A 57 5.66 -20.71 19.28
N LEU A 58 5.55 -21.52 18.24
CA LEU A 58 5.87 -21.10 16.88
C LEU A 58 4.88 -20.01 16.43
N GLY A 59 5.36 -19.05 15.65
CA GLY A 59 4.52 -17.99 15.07
C GLY A 59 4.28 -16.77 15.97
N LEU A 60 4.86 -16.71 17.17
CA LEU A 60 4.79 -15.54 18.06
C LEU A 60 5.91 -14.51 17.80
N GLY A 61 6.22 -14.27 16.52
CA GLY A 61 7.28 -13.34 16.10
C GLY A 61 8.71 -13.81 16.42
N GLU A 62 9.67 -12.98 16.01
CA GLU A 62 11.11 -13.19 16.23
C GLU A 62 11.64 -12.26 17.33
N ALA A 63 12.93 -12.44 17.67
CA ALA A 63 13.66 -11.54 18.55
C ALA A 63 14.21 -10.33 17.77
N HIS A 64 14.19 -9.14 18.39
CA HIS A 64 14.55 -7.87 17.77
C HIS A 64 15.67 -7.20 18.56
N ASP A 65 16.44 -6.33 17.89
CA ASP A 65 17.51 -5.55 18.49
C ASP A 65 17.06 -4.14 18.91
N THR A 66 15.78 -3.83 18.69
CA THR A 66 15.21 -2.50 18.91
C THR A 66 13.79 -2.69 19.43
N LEU A 67 13.44 -1.96 20.50
CA LEU A 67 12.07 -1.89 20.99
C LEU A 67 11.76 -0.48 21.47
N ASP A 68 10.48 -0.11 21.42
CA ASP A 68 9.99 1.12 22.02
C ASP A 68 9.30 0.81 23.36
N ALA A 69 9.52 1.67 24.34
CA ALA A 69 9.06 1.49 25.70
C ALA A 69 8.70 2.80 26.38
N VAL A 70 7.89 2.72 27.43
CA VAL A 70 7.76 3.79 28.41
C VAL A 70 8.79 3.55 29.51
N LEU A 71 9.64 4.53 29.77
CA LEU A 71 10.52 4.55 30.92
C LEU A 71 9.91 5.41 32.02
N VAL A 72 9.97 4.90 33.25
CA VAL A 72 9.51 5.58 34.46
C VAL A 72 10.64 5.58 35.47
N MET A 73 11.01 6.77 35.94
CA MET A 73 11.99 6.92 37.02
C MET A 73 11.26 7.22 38.32
N THR A 74 11.50 6.42 39.36
CA THR A 74 10.85 6.63 40.66
C THR A 74 11.27 7.95 41.29
N ALA A 75 10.33 8.64 41.94
CA ALA A 75 10.62 9.85 42.72
C ALA A 75 11.34 9.56 44.06
N ARG A 76 11.45 8.29 44.46
CA ARG A 76 12.09 7.86 45.73
C ARG A 76 13.61 7.73 45.55
N GLY A 77 14.39 8.50 46.33
CA GLY A 77 15.87 8.46 46.37
C GLY A 77 16.47 9.86 46.56
N GLU A 78 17.76 9.96 46.92
CA GLU A 78 18.44 11.24 47.10
C GLU A 78 18.47 12.06 45.79
N ALA A 79 18.03 13.31 45.89
CA ALA A 79 17.88 14.23 44.76
C ALA A 79 19.25 14.67 44.24
N GLY A 80 19.51 14.44 42.94
CA GLY A 80 20.71 14.92 42.23
C GLY A 80 21.49 13.84 41.46
N GLU A 81 21.41 12.58 41.89
CA GLU A 81 22.22 11.50 41.29
C GLU A 81 21.48 10.54 40.34
N ARG A 82 20.16 10.67 40.23
CA ARG A 82 19.33 9.79 39.39
C ARG A 82 18.83 10.55 38.18
N ARG A 83 19.62 10.50 37.10
CA ARG A 83 19.24 10.94 35.76
C ARG A 83 19.63 9.86 34.75
N LEU A 84 18.80 9.70 33.73
CA LEU A 84 19.10 8.86 32.59
C LEU A 84 19.24 9.78 31.38
N ARG A 85 20.43 9.82 30.78
CA ARG A 85 20.71 10.70 29.64
C ARG A 85 20.32 10.05 28.33
N HIS A 86 19.92 10.86 27.36
CA HIS A 86 19.75 10.41 25.98
C HIS A 86 21.07 9.84 25.44
N GLY A 87 21.00 8.66 24.81
CA GLY A 87 22.16 7.93 24.29
C GLY A 87 22.96 7.15 25.34
N GLN A 88 22.55 7.17 26.63
CA GLN A 88 23.25 6.47 27.69
C GLN A 88 23.16 4.94 27.52
N ARG A 89 24.30 4.26 27.70
CA ARG A 89 24.37 2.80 27.80
C ARG A 89 23.91 2.34 29.17
N VAL A 90 23.11 1.29 29.19
CA VAL A 90 22.46 0.73 30.38
C VAL A 90 22.40 -0.78 30.30
N VAL A 91 22.16 -1.44 31.43
CA VAL A 91 21.83 -2.87 31.46
C VAL A 91 20.32 -3.03 31.63
N TRP A 92 19.70 -3.67 30.66
CA TRP A 92 18.28 -4.01 30.64
C TRP A 92 18.07 -5.40 31.25
N HIS A 93 17.15 -5.48 32.21
CA HIS A 93 16.79 -6.71 32.92
C HIS A 93 15.34 -7.08 32.63
N HIS A 94 15.14 -8.25 32.05
CA HIS A 94 13.83 -8.82 31.70
C HIS A 94 13.97 -10.33 31.52
N GLY A 95 12.95 -11.11 31.88
CA GLY A 95 12.93 -12.55 31.58
C GLY A 95 14.08 -13.36 32.19
N SER A 96 14.76 -12.85 33.24
CA SER A 96 16.03 -13.38 33.79
C SER A 96 17.27 -13.17 32.92
N ALA A 97 17.15 -12.46 31.80
CA ALA A 97 18.26 -11.98 30.98
C ALA A 97 18.81 -10.64 31.51
N GLU A 98 20.08 -10.39 31.21
CA GLU A 98 20.73 -9.09 31.40
C GLU A 98 21.40 -8.71 30.08
N VAL A 99 20.98 -7.60 29.48
CA VAL A 99 21.39 -7.22 28.13
C VAL A 99 21.80 -5.76 28.08
N GLU A 100 22.91 -5.45 27.42
CA GLU A 100 23.30 -4.06 27.20
C GLU A 100 22.38 -3.37 26.18
N ALA A 101 21.96 -2.16 26.50
CA ALA A 101 21.13 -1.35 25.64
C ALA A 101 21.58 0.11 25.63
N GLN A 102 21.37 0.80 24.52
CA GLN A 102 21.42 2.24 24.43
C GLN A 102 20.01 2.81 24.52
N VAL A 103 19.80 3.77 25.43
CA VAL A 103 18.50 4.43 25.61
C VAL A 103 18.43 5.71 24.79
N LEU A 104 17.47 5.80 23.86
CA LEU A 104 17.14 7.04 23.18
C LEU A 104 15.82 7.58 23.71
N LEU A 105 15.90 8.71 24.42
CA LEU A 105 14.73 9.41 24.93
C LEU A 105 14.07 10.21 23.80
N GLN A 106 12.77 10.13 23.70
CA GLN A 106 12.04 10.98 22.77
C GLN A 106 11.93 12.40 23.35
N GLY A 107 12.03 13.44 22.52
CA GLY A 107 11.65 14.82 22.84
C GLY A 107 12.32 15.47 24.07
N GLY A 108 13.43 14.93 24.56
CA GLY A 108 14.15 15.42 25.73
C GLY A 108 15.58 14.89 25.79
N ARG A 109 16.45 15.57 26.55
CA ARG A 109 17.86 15.19 26.72
C ARG A 109 18.09 14.25 27.90
N GLU A 110 17.22 14.31 28.92
CA GLU A 110 17.36 13.53 30.15
C GLU A 110 15.99 13.15 30.72
N LEU A 111 15.93 11.99 31.36
CA LEU A 111 14.82 11.57 32.23
C LEU A 111 15.29 11.74 33.68
N VAL A 112 14.54 12.53 34.45
CA VAL A 112 14.82 12.86 35.85
C VAL A 112 13.86 12.13 36.80
N ALA A 113 14.18 12.15 38.09
CA ALA A 113 13.38 11.50 39.14
C ALA A 113 11.90 11.92 39.10
N GLY A 114 11.00 10.94 39.20
CA GLY A 114 9.56 11.13 39.06
C GLY A 114 9.06 11.27 37.63
N GLY A 115 9.97 11.39 36.65
CA GLY A 115 9.63 11.56 35.25
C GLY A 115 9.15 10.27 34.58
N ARG A 116 8.44 10.47 33.46
CA ARG A 116 8.00 9.43 32.53
C ARG A 116 8.26 9.90 31.10
N VAL A 117 8.77 9.00 30.25
CA VAL A 117 9.05 9.33 28.84
C VAL A 117 8.99 8.09 27.96
N VAL A 118 8.56 8.27 26.70
CA VAL A 118 8.72 7.24 25.66
C VAL A 118 10.17 7.23 25.21
N ALA A 119 10.74 6.03 25.10
CA ALA A 119 12.12 5.83 24.71
C ALA A 119 12.24 4.62 23.78
N GLN A 120 13.25 4.64 22.92
CA GLN A 120 13.69 3.48 22.16
C GLN A 120 14.91 2.87 22.83
N LEU A 121 14.85 1.57 23.08
CA LEU A 121 15.99 0.78 23.53
C LEU A 121 16.59 0.08 22.32
N ARG A 122 17.91 0.25 22.13
CA ARG A 122 18.67 -0.41 21.07
C ARG A 122 19.69 -1.33 21.71
N PHE A 123 19.63 -2.61 21.38
CA PHE A 123 20.45 -3.66 21.97
C PHE A 123 21.58 -4.04 21.01
N GLU A 124 22.71 -4.47 21.56
CA GLU A 124 23.80 -5.05 20.75
C GLU A 124 23.48 -6.51 20.35
N GLU A 125 22.71 -7.22 21.19
CA GLU A 125 22.17 -8.55 20.91
C GLU A 125 20.64 -8.53 20.84
N ARG A 126 20.05 -9.49 20.12
CA ARG A 126 18.59 -9.56 19.97
C ARG A 126 17.93 -9.99 21.28
N VAL A 127 16.79 -9.37 21.58
CA VAL A 127 15.96 -9.66 22.76
C VAL A 127 14.56 -10.10 22.33
N TYR A 128 13.94 -10.92 23.18
CA TYR A 128 12.58 -11.41 22.95
C TYR A 128 11.68 -10.96 24.10
N ALA A 129 10.74 -10.07 23.80
CA ALA A 129 9.83 -9.46 24.75
C ALA A 129 8.46 -9.27 24.11
N PHE A 130 7.44 -9.15 24.97
CA PHE A 130 6.06 -8.91 24.58
C PHE A 130 5.65 -7.49 24.92
N SER A 131 4.74 -6.93 24.13
CA SER A 131 4.04 -5.68 24.47
C SER A 131 3.34 -5.84 25.83
N GLY A 132 3.57 -4.88 26.72
CA GLY A 132 3.12 -4.89 28.11
C GLY A 132 4.11 -5.51 29.10
N ASP A 133 5.20 -6.12 28.66
CA ASP A 133 6.21 -6.67 29.56
C ASP A 133 6.89 -5.56 30.38
N ARG A 134 7.06 -5.83 31.67
CA ARG A 134 7.79 -4.95 32.58
C ARG A 134 9.26 -5.31 32.61
N PHE A 135 10.10 -4.29 32.66
CA PHE A 135 11.55 -4.46 32.76
C PHE A 135 12.18 -3.42 33.69
N VAL A 136 13.43 -3.65 34.05
CA VAL A 136 14.23 -2.75 34.87
C VAL A 136 15.50 -2.36 34.12
N VAL A 137 15.89 -1.10 34.23
CA VAL A 137 17.12 -0.56 33.64
C VAL A 137 18.07 -0.19 34.76
N ARG A 138 19.30 -0.69 34.70
CA ARG A 138 20.39 -0.40 35.64
C ARG A 138 21.54 0.31 34.92
N ASP A 139 22.42 0.91 35.71
CA ASP A 139 23.69 1.44 35.20
C ASP A 139 24.60 0.31 34.66
N ALA A 140 25.58 0.68 33.84
CA ALA A 140 26.52 -0.27 33.23
C ALA A 140 27.27 -1.13 34.27
N ALA A 141 27.56 -0.56 35.45
CA ALA A 141 28.21 -1.25 36.56
C ALA A 141 27.27 -2.18 37.36
N ARG A 142 25.97 -2.23 37.01
CA ARG A 142 24.91 -3.01 37.66
C ARG A 142 24.69 -2.66 39.15
N GLN A 143 25.22 -1.53 39.62
CA GLN A 143 25.13 -1.13 41.01
C GLN A 143 23.78 -0.47 41.34
N ARG A 144 23.20 0.25 40.38
CA ARG A 144 22.06 1.14 40.62
C ARG A 144 20.94 0.90 39.62
N THR A 145 19.72 0.80 40.11
CA THR A 145 18.52 0.89 39.27
C THR A 145 18.30 2.35 38.86
N LEU A 146 18.28 2.59 37.55
CA LEU A 146 18.05 3.91 36.96
C LEU A 146 16.55 4.15 36.72
N ALA A 147 15.86 3.18 36.10
CA ALA A 147 14.45 3.31 35.75
C ALA A 147 13.78 1.93 35.68
N GLY A 148 12.46 1.92 35.79
CA GLY A 148 11.62 0.80 35.32
C GLY A 148 11.03 1.14 33.96
N GLY A 149 10.43 0.15 33.31
CA GLY A 149 9.69 0.42 32.08
C GLY A 149 8.70 -0.66 31.70
N VAL A 150 7.90 -0.33 30.69
CA VAL A 150 6.93 -1.22 30.05
C VAL A 150 7.20 -1.21 28.55
N VAL A 151 7.32 -2.39 27.94
CA VAL A 151 7.49 -2.55 26.49
C VAL A 151 6.20 -2.11 25.80
N LEU A 152 6.33 -1.20 24.82
CA LEU A 152 5.23 -0.75 23.98
C LEU A 152 5.20 -1.54 22.68
N ASP A 153 6.28 -1.45 21.92
CA ASP A 153 6.45 -2.08 20.62
C ASP A 153 7.71 -2.95 20.65
N PRO A 154 7.57 -4.28 20.76
CA PRO A 154 8.69 -5.20 20.77
C PRO A 154 9.33 -5.42 19.38
N ASP A 155 8.77 -4.81 18.33
CA ASP A 155 9.15 -4.97 16.91
C ASP A 155 9.57 -3.62 16.27
N ALA A 156 9.96 -2.65 17.09
CA ALA A 156 10.20 -1.27 16.65
C ALA A 156 11.33 -1.12 15.62
N GLU A 157 11.16 -0.17 14.70
CA GLU A 157 12.17 0.19 13.70
C GLU A 157 13.03 1.39 14.14
N ARG A 158 14.34 1.31 13.93
CA ARG A 158 15.29 2.39 14.28
C ARG A 158 15.01 3.71 13.56
N ALA A 159 14.54 3.65 12.32
CA ALA A 159 14.38 4.81 11.43
C ALA A 159 13.19 5.71 11.82
N ARG A 160 12.15 5.14 12.44
CA ARG A 160 10.88 5.83 12.64
C ARG A 160 10.76 6.55 13.99
N PHE A 161 11.71 6.34 14.91
CA PHE A 161 11.62 6.85 16.28
C PHE A 161 11.54 8.38 16.41
N ARG A 162 12.14 9.12 15.47
CA ARG A 162 12.13 10.60 15.46
C ARG A 162 10.94 11.20 14.73
N ASP A 163 10.11 10.38 14.10
CA ASP A 163 8.93 10.84 13.40
C ASP A 163 7.95 11.49 14.39
N ALA A 164 7.36 12.63 14.01
CA ALA A 164 6.39 13.33 14.84
C ALA A 164 5.21 12.42 15.23
N ARG A 165 4.89 11.44 14.37
CA ARG A 165 3.87 10.41 14.60
C ARG A 165 4.07 9.58 15.87
N TYR A 166 5.32 9.43 16.34
CA TYR A 166 5.61 8.74 17.60
C TYR A 166 5.30 9.57 18.85
N GLN A 167 5.09 10.89 18.73
CA GLN A 167 4.89 11.76 19.90
C GLN A 167 3.50 11.58 20.51
N VAL A 168 2.53 11.13 19.70
CA VAL A 168 1.13 10.97 20.14
C VAL A 168 0.96 9.81 21.11
N CYS A 169 1.79 8.77 21.02
CA CYS A 169 1.76 7.61 21.91
C CYS A 169 2.18 7.91 23.38
N ARG A 170 2.64 9.13 23.69
CA ARG A 170 3.17 9.52 25.01
C ARG A 170 2.15 9.51 26.14
N GLY A 171 0.90 9.85 25.84
CA GLY A 171 -0.14 10.05 26.87
C GLY A 171 -0.89 8.77 27.22
N GLU A 172 -1.13 7.90 26.23
CA GLU A 172 -2.23 6.95 26.35
C GLU A 172 -1.78 5.54 26.74
N TRP A 173 -0.61 5.07 26.30
CA TRP A 173 -0.13 3.70 26.52
C TRP A 173 0.29 3.36 27.97
N GLY A 174 -0.12 4.17 28.95
CA GLY A 174 -0.09 3.80 30.36
C GLY A 174 -1.16 2.76 30.67
N GLU A 175 -2.04 3.04 31.64
CA GLU A 175 -3.12 2.14 32.04
C GLU A 175 -4.00 1.64 30.86
N ALA A 176 -3.98 2.31 29.70
CA ALA A 176 -4.64 1.86 28.46
C ALA A 176 -4.08 0.57 27.83
N ALA A 177 -2.87 0.11 28.21
CA ALA A 177 -2.41 -1.24 27.86
C ALA A 177 -3.33 -2.34 28.42
N ALA A 178 -4.35 -1.96 29.21
CA ALA A 178 -5.48 -2.80 29.60
C ALA A 178 -6.44 -3.13 28.42
N GLU A 179 -6.61 -2.24 27.44
CA GLU A 179 -7.66 -2.28 26.41
C GLU A 179 -7.06 -2.35 24.99
N VAL A 180 -7.16 -3.51 24.34
CA VAL A 180 -6.59 -3.78 23.01
C VAL A 180 -7.06 -2.78 21.94
N GLU A 181 -8.30 -2.28 22.04
CA GLU A 181 -8.85 -1.30 21.10
C GLU A 181 -8.05 -0.01 21.07
N ARG A 182 -7.68 0.54 22.23
CA ARG A 182 -6.89 1.78 22.32
C ARG A 182 -5.47 1.59 21.78
N VAL A 183 -4.89 0.42 22.01
CA VAL A 183 -3.57 0.06 21.49
C VAL A 183 -3.61 0.00 19.97
N VAL A 184 -4.60 -0.67 19.37
CA VAL A 184 -4.78 -0.71 17.92
C VAL A 184 -5.04 0.70 17.35
N ALA A 185 -5.86 1.52 18.02
CA ALA A 185 -6.13 2.88 17.60
C ALA A 185 -4.87 3.76 17.57
N ALA A 186 -4.05 3.69 18.62
CA ALA A 186 -2.81 4.46 18.69
C ALA A 186 -1.76 3.97 17.69
N LEU A 187 -1.71 2.66 17.39
CA LEU A 187 -0.89 2.13 16.29
C LEU A 187 -1.36 2.64 14.92
N LEU A 188 -2.68 2.72 14.69
CA LEU A 188 -3.23 3.29 13.44
C LEU A 188 -2.91 4.78 13.31
N GLU A 189 -2.97 5.54 14.40
CA GLU A 189 -2.59 6.95 14.38
C GLU A 189 -1.10 7.14 14.08
N ARG A 190 -0.26 6.27 14.62
CA ARG A 190 1.19 6.26 14.37
C ARG A 190 1.53 5.87 12.93
N ASP A 191 0.99 4.76 12.43
CA ASP A 191 1.45 4.12 11.20
C ASP A 191 0.54 4.39 9.99
N GLY A 192 -0.71 4.79 10.22
CA GLY A 192 -1.75 4.99 9.21
C GLY A 192 -2.39 3.69 8.72
N ALA A 193 -1.60 2.63 8.57
CA ALA A 193 -2.04 1.32 8.15
C ALA A 193 -1.33 0.21 8.92
N LEU A 194 -2.09 -0.81 9.33
CA LEU A 194 -1.63 -1.98 10.07
C LEU A 194 -2.01 -3.26 9.32
N GLU A 195 -1.04 -4.14 9.07
CA GLU A 195 -1.32 -5.45 8.51
C GLU A 195 -2.05 -6.30 9.57
N ARG A 196 -3.25 -6.79 9.26
CA ARG A 196 -4.06 -7.55 10.23
C ARG A 196 -3.40 -8.87 10.61
N LYS A 197 -2.64 -9.46 9.69
CA LYS A 197 -1.89 -10.68 9.91
C LYS A 197 -0.63 -10.36 10.73
N GLY A 198 -0.52 -10.95 11.91
CA GLY A 198 0.63 -10.75 12.81
C GLY A 198 0.55 -9.49 13.68
N LEU A 199 -0.52 -8.68 13.56
CA LEU A 199 -0.75 -7.53 14.42
C LEU A 199 -0.74 -7.94 15.89
N LEU A 200 0.10 -7.30 16.70
CA LEU A 200 0.21 -7.54 18.14
C LEU A 200 0.43 -9.02 18.52
N VAL A 201 1.09 -9.81 17.65
CA VAL A 201 1.33 -11.23 17.92
C VAL A 201 2.23 -11.46 19.15
N LYS A 202 3.15 -10.54 19.43
CA LYS A 202 3.92 -10.47 20.67
C LYS A 202 3.20 -9.63 21.73
N SER A 203 1.99 -10.03 22.09
CA SER A 203 1.21 -9.39 23.15
C SER A 203 0.45 -10.42 23.99
N ARG A 204 -0.22 -9.96 25.04
CA ARG A 204 -1.06 -10.81 25.90
C ARG A 204 -2.44 -11.12 25.32
N TRP A 205 -2.83 -10.47 24.21
CA TRP A 205 -4.15 -10.62 23.61
C TRP A 205 -4.17 -11.75 22.59
N SER A 206 -5.29 -12.45 22.54
CA SER A 206 -5.57 -13.45 21.52
C SER A 206 -5.83 -12.80 20.16
N ALA A 207 -5.68 -13.58 19.09
CA ALA A 207 -6.00 -13.12 17.74
C ALA A 207 -7.48 -12.68 17.59
N GLU A 208 -8.39 -13.29 18.37
CA GLU A 208 -9.81 -12.94 18.38
C GLU A 208 -10.04 -11.57 19.04
N GLU A 209 -9.41 -11.29 20.19
CA GLU A 209 -9.49 -9.99 20.84
C GLU A 209 -8.93 -8.87 19.96
N ILE A 210 -7.80 -9.12 19.28
CA ILE A 210 -7.16 -8.16 18.37
C ILE A 210 -8.06 -7.90 17.16
N ALA A 211 -8.62 -8.96 16.56
CA ALA A 211 -9.56 -8.83 15.44
C ALA A 211 -10.83 -8.09 15.86
N GLY A 212 -11.40 -8.42 17.03
CA GLY A 212 -12.57 -7.76 17.60
C GLY A 212 -12.33 -6.27 17.83
N ALA A 213 -11.18 -5.90 18.39
CA ALA A 213 -10.75 -4.51 18.56
C ALA A 213 -10.67 -3.75 17.23
N GLY A 214 -10.05 -4.34 16.21
CA GLY A 214 -10.00 -3.74 14.88
C GLY A 214 -11.39 -3.51 14.29
N MET A 215 -12.28 -4.49 14.42
CA MET A 215 -13.66 -4.37 13.94
C MET A 215 -14.49 -3.36 14.73
N ALA A 216 -14.26 -3.21 16.04
CA ALA A 216 -14.90 -2.18 16.85
C ALA A 216 -14.52 -0.76 16.37
N LEU A 217 -13.25 -0.53 16.01
CA LEU A 217 -12.80 0.73 15.43
C LEU A 217 -13.43 0.99 14.04
N VAL A 218 -13.63 -0.07 13.25
CA VAL A 218 -14.36 0.02 11.97
C VAL A 218 -15.82 0.40 12.20
N ALA A 219 -16.50 -0.23 13.16
CA ALA A 219 -17.88 0.11 13.51
C ALA A 219 -18.03 1.55 14.02
N LYS A 220 -17.00 2.11 14.67
CA LYS A 220 -16.94 3.50 15.12
C LYS A 220 -16.57 4.50 14.02
N GLY A 221 -16.22 4.03 12.80
CA GLY A 221 -15.78 4.88 11.70
C GLY A 221 -14.39 5.50 11.88
N VAL A 222 -13.59 4.95 12.79
CA VAL A 222 -12.20 5.39 13.04
C VAL A 222 -11.22 4.67 12.10
N ALA A 223 -11.57 3.46 11.67
CA ALA A 223 -10.77 2.64 10.79
C ALA A 223 -11.58 2.01 9.65
N GLU A 224 -10.90 1.55 8.61
CA GLU A 224 -11.46 0.83 7.47
C GLU A 224 -10.64 -0.42 7.17
N VAL A 225 -11.28 -1.43 6.57
CA VAL A 225 -10.59 -2.64 6.11
C VAL A 225 -10.31 -2.53 4.63
N VAL A 226 -9.03 -2.59 4.26
CA VAL A 226 -8.57 -2.54 2.87
C VAL A 226 -7.77 -3.81 2.58
N GLY A 227 -8.43 -4.82 2.04
CA GLY A 227 -7.84 -6.15 1.86
C GLY A 227 -7.37 -6.75 3.18
N GLY A 228 -6.08 -7.06 3.29
CA GLY A 228 -5.44 -7.60 4.50
C GLY A 228 -5.10 -6.56 5.58
N TRP A 229 -5.46 -5.30 5.37
CA TRP A 229 -5.03 -4.17 6.20
C TRP A 229 -6.20 -3.55 6.97
N LEU A 230 -5.86 -3.02 8.14
CA LEU A 230 -6.68 -2.05 8.86
C LEU A 230 -6.04 -0.68 8.65
N VAL A 231 -6.78 0.29 8.12
CA VAL A 231 -6.28 1.65 7.85
C VAL A 231 -7.08 2.65 8.68
N GLY A 232 -6.44 3.72 9.15
CA GLY A 232 -7.16 4.80 9.83
C GLY A 232 -8.00 5.58 8.82
N SER A 233 -9.29 5.80 9.07
CA SER A 233 -10.20 6.41 8.10
C SER A 233 -9.80 7.83 7.68
N GLY A 234 -9.31 8.64 8.63
CA GLY A 234 -8.79 9.98 8.34
C GLY A 234 -7.56 9.94 7.44
N TRP A 235 -6.58 9.12 7.83
CA TRP A 235 -5.35 8.90 7.07
C TRP A 235 -5.63 8.34 5.67
N TRP A 236 -6.55 7.37 5.55
CA TRP A 236 -6.91 6.76 4.27
C TRP A 236 -7.54 7.77 3.32
N ARG A 237 -8.47 8.59 3.84
CA ARG A 237 -9.09 9.68 3.07
C ARG A 237 -8.07 10.69 2.57
N GLU A 238 -7.08 11.05 3.39
CA GLU A 238 -5.96 11.89 2.97
C GLU A 238 -5.14 11.26 1.85
N ARG A 239 -4.86 9.95 1.91
CA ARG A 239 -4.15 9.22 0.83
C ARG A 239 -4.95 9.14 -0.46
N VAL A 240 -6.26 8.90 -0.39
CA VAL A 240 -7.16 8.94 -1.56
C VAL A 240 -7.16 10.35 -2.17
N GLY A 241 -7.26 11.40 -1.34
CA GLY A 241 -7.20 12.78 -1.78
C GLY A 241 -5.87 13.13 -2.46
N ALA A 242 -4.74 12.80 -1.82
CA ALA A 242 -3.41 13.03 -2.36
C ALA A 242 -3.19 12.31 -3.70
N ALA A 243 -3.64 11.06 -3.81
CA ALA A 243 -3.56 10.30 -5.06
C ALA A 243 -4.44 10.90 -6.17
N GLY A 244 -5.64 11.36 -5.82
CA GLY A 244 -6.51 12.08 -6.76
C GLY A 244 -5.90 13.40 -7.24
N GLU A 245 -5.22 14.14 -6.36
CA GLU A 245 -4.52 15.37 -6.71
C GLU A 245 -3.35 15.15 -7.67
N ILE A 246 -2.68 14.00 -7.65
CA ILE A 246 -1.66 13.66 -8.67
C ILE A 246 -2.28 13.74 -10.07
N VAL A 247 -3.43 13.08 -10.28
CA VAL A 247 -4.12 13.06 -11.58
C VAL A 247 -4.67 14.44 -11.93
N ARG A 248 -5.27 15.16 -10.97
CA ARG A 248 -5.81 16.51 -11.22
C ARG A 248 -4.72 17.53 -11.54
N ALA A 249 -3.59 17.49 -10.84
CA ALA A 249 -2.43 18.34 -11.12
C ALA A 249 -1.86 18.03 -12.51
N TRP A 250 -1.79 16.76 -12.87
CA TRP A 250 -1.35 16.34 -14.20
C TRP A 250 -2.28 16.87 -15.30
N HIS A 251 -3.61 16.78 -15.12
CA HIS A 251 -4.58 17.36 -16.07
C HIS A 251 -4.44 18.87 -16.24
N ARG A 252 -4.17 19.62 -15.16
CA ARG A 252 -3.94 21.07 -15.24
C ARG A 252 -2.70 21.41 -16.08
N GLY A 253 -1.66 20.57 -16.01
CA GLY A 253 -0.43 20.73 -16.82
C GLY A 253 -0.56 20.26 -18.26
N HIS A 254 -1.53 19.38 -18.56
CA HIS A 254 -1.72 18.75 -19.87
C HIS A 254 -3.21 18.70 -20.26
N PRO A 255 -3.89 19.85 -20.41
CA PRO A 255 -5.32 19.90 -20.69
C PRO A 255 -5.70 19.23 -22.03
N GLU A 256 -4.77 19.17 -22.98
CA GLU A 256 -4.93 18.48 -24.26
C GLU A 256 -5.00 16.96 -24.14
N ARG A 257 -4.57 16.40 -23.01
CA ARG A 257 -4.47 14.96 -22.84
C ARG A 257 -5.72 14.37 -22.23
N VAL A 258 -6.03 13.15 -22.64
CA VAL A 258 -7.17 12.37 -22.14
C VAL A 258 -7.04 11.97 -20.68
N GLY A 259 -5.82 11.73 -20.22
CA GLY A 259 -5.51 11.33 -18.85
C GLY A 259 -4.04 10.98 -18.66
N MET A 260 -3.63 10.82 -17.42
CA MET A 260 -2.27 10.46 -17.02
C MET A 260 -1.98 8.99 -17.37
N ASP A 261 -0.76 8.65 -17.77
CA ASP A 261 -0.40 7.24 -18.02
C ASP A 261 -0.50 6.40 -16.74
N ALA A 262 -1.14 5.23 -16.83
CA ALA A 262 -1.41 4.39 -15.67
C ALA A 262 -0.13 3.85 -15.00
N ALA A 263 0.94 3.59 -15.76
CA ALA A 263 2.20 3.13 -15.19
C ALA A 263 2.94 4.28 -14.48
N GLU A 264 2.83 5.51 -15.01
CA GLU A 264 3.31 6.72 -14.33
C GLU A 264 2.54 6.97 -13.04
N PHE A 265 1.21 6.86 -13.08
CA PHE A 265 0.36 7.00 -11.92
C PHE A 265 0.71 5.97 -10.82
N GLN A 266 0.88 4.70 -11.19
CA GLN A 266 1.26 3.65 -10.23
C GLN A 266 2.59 3.94 -9.52
N ARG A 267 3.60 4.47 -10.22
CA ARG A 267 4.87 4.88 -9.57
C ARG A 267 4.65 5.99 -8.54
N GLY A 268 3.74 6.93 -8.82
CA GLY A 268 3.36 7.97 -7.87
C GLY A 268 2.64 7.44 -6.62
N LEU A 269 1.84 6.37 -6.76
CA LEU A 269 1.10 5.78 -5.63
C LEU A 269 2.01 5.14 -4.58
N VAL A 270 3.10 4.47 -5.01
CA VAL A 270 4.00 3.77 -4.09
C VAL A 270 4.60 4.74 -3.06
N ALA A 271 4.92 5.97 -3.46
CA ALA A 271 5.45 7.00 -2.57
C ALA A 271 4.43 7.50 -1.52
N LEU A 272 3.14 7.31 -1.77
CA LEU A 272 2.06 7.72 -0.86
C LEU A 272 1.72 6.65 0.18
N LEU A 273 2.25 5.44 0.07
CA LEU A 273 1.81 4.30 0.88
C LEU A 273 2.96 3.75 1.72
N PRO A 274 2.67 3.24 2.94
CA PRO A 274 3.68 2.56 3.75
C PRO A 274 4.04 1.17 3.19
N ASP A 275 3.15 0.58 2.39
CA ASP A 275 3.31 -0.72 1.74
C ASP A 275 2.59 -0.73 0.38
N GLU A 276 3.24 -1.25 -0.66
CA GLU A 276 2.71 -1.29 -2.03
C GLU A 276 1.44 -2.16 -2.17
N ARG A 277 1.22 -3.11 -1.26
CA ARG A 277 0.04 -3.99 -1.24
C ARG A 277 -1.27 -3.22 -1.02
N LEU A 278 -1.18 -1.99 -0.51
CA LEU A 278 -2.33 -1.08 -0.37
C LEU A 278 -2.74 -0.41 -1.69
N ALA A 279 -1.90 -0.43 -2.73
CA ALA A 279 -2.14 0.30 -3.96
C ALA A 279 -3.42 -0.15 -4.70
N GLY A 280 -3.73 -1.45 -4.66
CA GLY A 280 -4.97 -1.98 -5.25
C GLY A 280 -6.22 -1.41 -4.58
N GLY A 281 -6.21 -1.31 -3.25
CA GLY A 281 -7.29 -0.70 -2.48
C GLY A 281 -7.42 0.80 -2.74
N LEU A 282 -6.28 1.50 -2.89
CA LEU A 282 -6.27 2.93 -3.20
C LEU A 282 -6.86 3.22 -4.58
N VAL A 283 -6.54 2.39 -5.58
CA VAL A 283 -7.13 2.47 -6.92
C VAL A 283 -8.64 2.20 -6.89
N ALA A 284 -9.09 1.24 -6.09
CA ALA A 284 -10.52 0.97 -5.91
C ALA A 284 -11.25 2.17 -5.30
N ALA A 285 -10.73 2.74 -4.20
CA ALA A 285 -11.30 3.91 -3.54
C ALA A 285 -11.32 5.15 -4.45
N LEU A 286 -10.29 5.34 -5.29
CA LEU A 286 -10.29 6.38 -6.32
C LEU A 286 -11.40 6.20 -7.35
N GLY A 287 -11.73 4.96 -7.69
CA GLY A 287 -12.88 4.59 -8.53
C GLY A 287 -14.20 5.14 -7.99
N GLU A 288 -14.41 5.04 -6.68
CA GLU A 288 -15.63 5.50 -6.00
C GLU A 288 -15.79 7.02 -6.03
N VAL A 289 -14.68 7.76 -6.06
CA VAL A 289 -14.67 9.24 -6.16
C VAL A 289 -14.46 9.75 -7.59
N GLY A 290 -14.69 8.89 -8.59
CA GLY A 290 -14.81 9.29 -9.99
C GLY A 290 -13.50 9.29 -10.79
N PHE A 291 -12.44 8.62 -10.33
CA PHE A 291 -11.27 8.36 -11.17
C PHE A 291 -11.42 7.02 -11.87
N ILE A 292 -11.33 7.04 -13.21
CA ILE A 292 -11.52 5.86 -14.04
C ILE A 292 -10.29 5.56 -14.87
N ARG A 293 -10.11 4.28 -15.18
CA ARG A 293 -9.14 3.83 -16.17
C ARG A 293 -9.78 3.83 -17.56
N SER A 294 -9.17 4.54 -18.50
CA SER A 294 -9.56 4.60 -19.92
C SER A 294 -8.41 4.07 -20.77
N GLY A 295 -8.39 2.76 -21.02
CA GLY A 295 -7.27 2.08 -21.69
C GLY A 295 -5.98 2.14 -20.86
N ARG A 296 -4.94 2.80 -21.40
CA ARG A 296 -3.65 3.01 -20.71
C ARG A 296 -3.65 4.23 -19.77
N TYR A 297 -4.73 5.01 -19.76
CA TYR A 297 -4.78 6.28 -19.03
C TYR A 297 -5.65 6.19 -17.79
N VAL A 298 -5.36 7.03 -16.81
CA VAL A 298 -6.17 7.30 -15.62
C VAL A 298 -6.64 8.74 -15.69
N ARG A 299 -7.94 8.97 -15.50
CA ARG A 299 -8.53 10.31 -15.51
C ARG A 299 -9.69 10.41 -14.53
N HIS A 300 -9.93 11.60 -14.02
CA HIS A 300 -11.19 11.93 -13.38
C HIS A 300 -12.33 12.05 -14.42
N VAL A 301 -13.52 11.53 -14.12
CA VAL A 301 -14.70 11.55 -15.02
C VAL A 301 -15.16 12.95 -15.44
N ALA A 302 -14.89 13.95 -14.59
CA ALA A 302 -15.19 15.35 -14.90
C ALA A 302 -14.11 16.03 -15.79
N HIS A 303 -12.97 15.37 -16.04
CA HIS A 303 -11.98 15.91 -16.96
C HIS A 303 -12.55 15.92 -18.37
N ARG A 304 -12.45 17.07 -19.04
CA ARG A 304 -12.79 17.23 -20.44
C ARG A 304 -11.51 17.70 -21.11
N PRO A 305 -10.88 16.87 -21.96
CA PRO A 305 -9.71 17.31 -22.70
C PRO A 305 -10.08 18.52 -23.55
N GLU A 306 -9.26 19.55 -23.50
CA GLU A 306 -9.44 20.78 -24.24
C GLU A 306 -8.17 21.10 -25.01
N LEU A 307 -8.33 21.57 -26.25
CA LEU A 307 -7.19 22.04 -27.01
C LEU A 307 -6.63 23.32 -26.34
N PRO A 308 -5.32 23.36 -26.03
CA PRO A 308 -4.65 24.55 -25.54
C PRO A 308 -4.85 25.69 -26.52
N GLY A 309 -4.90 26.93 -26.01
CA GLY A 309 -5.15 28.13 -26.82
C GLY A 309 -4.43 28.17 -28.18
N PRO A 310 -3.11 27.89 -28.25
CA PRO A 310 -2.37 27.85 -29.51
C PRO A 310 -2.87 26.83 -30.55
N LEU A 311 -3.48 25.72 -30.11
CA LEU A 311 -3.94 24.63 -30.97
C LEU A 311 -5.42 24.72 -31.37
N VAL A 312 -6.20 25.60 -30.72
CA VAL A 312 -7.65 25.75 -30.99
C VAL A 312 -7.94 26.06 -32.47
N GLY A 313 -7.11 26.91 -33.09
CA GLY A 313 -7.24 27.26 -34.52
C GLY A 313 -7.01 26.05 -35.43
N ALA A 314 -5.94 25.30 -35.19
CA ALA A 314 -5.63 24.07 -35.92
C ALA A 314 -6.75 23.02 -35.76
N GLY A 315 -7.23 22.81 -34.53
CA GLY A 315 -8.34 21.89 -34.26
C GLY A 315 -9.65 22.29 -34.94
N ARG A 316 -10.03 23.59 -34.92
CA ARG A 316 -11.20 24.08 -35.65
C ARG A 316 -11.09 23.79 -37.15
N ARG A 317 -9.91 24.02 -37.75
CA ARG A 317 -9.69 23.74 -39.16
C ARG A 317 -9.80 22.26 -39.49
N LEU A 318 -9.15 21.39 -38.71
CA LEU A 318 -9.20 19.94 -38.89
C LEU A 318 -10.63 19.41 -38.78
N ARG A 319 -11.39 19.85 -37.76
CA ARG A 319 -12.81 19.50 -37.63
C ARG A 319 -13.61 19.92 -38.86
N ALA A 320 -13.41 21.15 -39.34
CA ALA A 320 -14.10 21.64 -40.54
C ALA A 320 -13.76 20.81 -41.80
N LEU A 321 -12.48 20.47 -42.01
CA LEU A 321 -12.05 19.65 -43.14
C LEU A 321 -12.64 18.24 -43.09
N LEU A 322 -12.62 17.60 -41.92
CA LEU A 322 -13.18 16.26 -41.72
C LEU A 322 -14.72 16.25 -41.83
N ALA A 323 -15.39 17.34 -41.42
CA ALA A 323 -16.84 17.48 -41.53
C ALA A 323 -17.29 17.80 -42.97
N LEU A 324 -16.51 18.57 -43.72
CA LEU A 324 -16.79 18.89 -45.13
C LEU A 324 -16.71 17.65 -46.01
N HIS A 325 -15.84 16.70 -45.66
CA HIS A 325 -15.58 15.49 -46.42
C HIS A 325 -15.75 14.22 -45.55
N PRO A 326 -16.97 13.90 -45.10
CA PRO A 326 -17.20 12.86 -44.09
C PRO A 326 -16.93 11.45 -44.62
N VAL A 327 -17.11 11.20 -45.92
CA VAL A 327 -16.93 9.88 -46.54
C VAL A 327 -15.63 9.76 -47.34
N GLU A 328 -14.98 10.87 -47.68
CA GLU A 328 -13.71 10.90 -48.41
C GLU A 328 -12.82 12.03 -47.87
N PRO A 329 -12.36 11.93 -46.61
CA PRO A 329 -11.57 12.97 -45.97
C PRO A 329 -10.21 13.16 -46.65
N PRO A 330 -9.62 14.37 -46.63
CA PRO A 330 -8.27 14.63 -47.14
C PRO A 330 -7.23 13.66 -46.58
N GLY A 331 -6.15 13.43 -47.34
CA GLY A 331 -5.04 12.61 -46.87
C GLY A 331 -4.31 13.23 -45.67
N PRO A 332 -3.58 12.44 -44.85
CA PRO A 332 -2.87 12.96 -43.68
C PRO A 332 -1.90 14.12 -43.99
N GLY A 333 -1.28 14.14 -45.18
CA GLY A 333 -0.39 15.23 -45.61
C GLY A 333 -1.12 16.55 -45.92
N GLU A 334 -2.40 16.50 -46.26
CA GLU A 334 -3.24 17.69 -46.47
C GLU A 334 -3.87 18.17 -45.15
N LEU A 335 -4.16 17.22 -44.25
CA LEU A 335 -4.64 17.53 -42.90
C LEU A 335 -3.53 18.18 -42.06
N VAL A 336 -2.31 17.64 -42.11
CA VAL A 336 -1.18 18.03 -41.24
C VAL A 336 -0.17 18.88 -42.01
N ARG A 337 -0.25 20.22 -41.85
CA ARG A 337 0.63 21.17 -42.54
C ARG A 337 1.85 21.55 -41.70
N ASP A 338 1.67 21.55 -40.38
CA ASP A 338 2.67 21.96 -39.42
C ASP A 338 2.60 21.11 -38.13
N ALA A 339 3.42 21.46 -37.14
CA ALA A 339 3.45 20.78 -35.86
C ALA A 339 2.16 20.97 -35.05
N ALA A 340 1.47 22.12 -35.19
CA ALA A 340 0.24 22.41 -34.47
C ALA A 340 -0.91 21.53 -34.98
N ASP A 341 -1.01 21.32 -36.28
CA ASP A 341 -1.97 20.39 -36.88
C ASP A 341 -1.73 18.95 -36.45
N ARG A 342 -0.47 18.55 -36.37
CA ARG A 342 -0.11 17.20 -35.90
C ARG A 342 -0.61 16.99 -34.47
N GLN A 343 -0.35 17.95 -33.58
CA GLN A 343 -0.79 17.88 -32.18
C GLN A 343 -2.32 17.94 -32.06
N ALA A 344 -2.98 18.81 -32.82
CA ALA A 344 -4.43 18.89 -32.86
C ALA A 344 -5.08 17.61 -33.42
N LEU A 345 -4.49 16.96 -34.42
CA LEU A 345 -4.97 15.69 -34.94
C LEU A 345 -4.82 14.56 -33.91
N VAL A 346 -3.68 14.51 -33.20
CA VAL A 346 -3.49 13.57 -32.08
C VAL A 346 -4.58 13.77 -31.02
N PHE A 347 -4.86 15.03 -30.65
CA PHE A 347 -5.97 15.35 -29.74
C PHE A 347 -7.30 14.79 -30.25
N LEU A 348 -7.68 15.08 -31.50
CA LEU A 348 -8.96 14.62 -32.07
C LEU A 348 -9.07 13.08 -32.10
N VAL A 349 -7.96 12.38 -32.31
CA VAL A 349 -7.91 10.92 -32.26
C VAL A 349 -8.03 10.40 -30.83
N GLU A 350 -7.32 11.01 -29.88
CA GLU A 350 -7.36 10.64 -28.47
C GLU A 350 -8.74 10.93 -27.84
N THR A 351 -9.42 12.00 -28.24
CA THR A 351 -10.79 12.33 -27.80
C THR A 351 -11.88 11.55 -28.53
N GLY A 352 -11.53 10.78 -29.57
CA GLY A 352 -12.46 9.99 -30.37
C GLY A 352 -13.28 10.80 -31.38
N GLU A 353 -12.93 12.06 -31.63
CA GLU A 353 -13.53 12.89 -32.70
C GLU A 353 -13.07 12.45 -34.10
N ALA A 354 -11.85 11.92 -34.19
CA ALA A 354 -11.26 11.36 -35.40
C ALA A 354 -10.79 9.91 -35.17
N VAL A 355 -10.72 9.14 -36.25
CA VAL A 355 -10.32 7.74 -36.23
C VAL A 355 -9.27 7.50 -37.31
N VAL A 356 -8.12 6.98 -36.90
CA VAL A 356 -7.09 6.48 -37.82
C VAL A 356 -7.46 5.06 -38.23
N LEU A 357 -7.79 4.86 -39.50
CA LEU A 357 -8.06 3.54 -40.07
C LEU A 357 -6.76 2.85 -40.47
N ASP A 358 -5.85 3.61 -41.08
CA ASP A 358 -4.48 3.21 -41.41
C ASP A 358 -3.55 4.47 -41.47
N PRO A 359 -2.24 4.35 -41.73
CA PRO A 359 -1.33 5.50 -41.83
C PRO A 359 -1.66 6.53 -42.94
N LYS A 360 -2.57 6.22 -43.87
CA LYS A 360 -2.98 7.05 -45.03
C LYS A 360 -4.46 7.44 -45.00
N ALA A 361 -5.22 6.98 -44.00
CA ALA A 361 -6.66 7.13 -43.89
C ALA A 361 -7.04 7.55 -42.47
N VAL A 362 -7.41 8.82 -42.34
CA VAL A 362 -8.00 9.39 -41.13
C VAL A 362 -9.38 9.92 -41.47
N ILE A 363 -10.37 9.59 -40.65
CA ILE A 363 -11.78 9.95 -40.86
C ILE A 363 -12.38 10.51 -39.57
N SER A 364 -13.43 11.34 -39.66
CA SER A 364 -14.20 11.70 -38.47
C SER A 364 -14.97 10.50 -37.92
N ALA A 365 -15.25 10.50 -36.62
CA ALA A 365 -16.12 9.49 -36.01
C ALA A 365 -17.52 9.47 -36.64
N GLU A 366 -18.05 10.63 -37.02
CA GLU A 366 -19.31 10.75 -37.75
C GLU A 366 -19.23 10.11 -39.15
N GLY A 367 -18.16 10.41 -39.89
CA GLY A 367 -17.91 9.82 -41.21
C GLY A 367 -17.80 8.30 -41.16
N LEU A 368 -17.10 7.78 -40.16
CA LEU A 368 -17.00 6.36 -39.88
C LEU A 368 -18.38 5.73 -39.64
N ALA A 369 -19.22 6.36 -38.80
CA ALA A 369 -20.57 5.88 -38.51
C ALA A 369 -21.49 5.93 -39.75
N VAL A 370 -21.33 6.94 -40.62
CA VAL A 370 -22.06 7.02 -41.90
C VAL A 370 -21.66 5.88 -42.82
N LEU A 371 -20.35 5.65 -43.03
CA LEU A 371 -19.86 4.59 -43.89
C LEU A 371 -20.24 3.20 -43.38
N THR A 372 -20.11 2.96 -42.07
CA THR A 372 -20.48 1.70 -41.44
C THR A 372 -21.96 1.39 -41.66
N ARG A 373 -22.85 2.36 -41.43
CA ARG A 373 -24.30 2.20 -41.70
C ARG A 373 -24.61 1.91 -43.16
N ARG A 374 -23.92 2.56 -44.11
CA ARG A 374 -24.09 2.29 -45.56
C ARG A 374 -23.65 0.87 -45.92
N ILE A 375 -22.51 0.42 -45.39
CA ILE A 375 -22.00 -0.94 -45.61
C ILE A 375 -22.97 -1.96 -45.03
N GLU A 376 -23.39 -1.81 -43.78
CA GLU A 376 -24.34 -2.71 -43.15
C GLU A 376 -25.69 -2.75 -43.87
N GLY A 377 -26.22 -1.59 -44.27
CA GLY A 377 -27.46 -1.50 -45.05
C GLY A 377 -27.36 -2.28 -46.35
N HIS A 378 -26.30 -2.05 -47.13
CA HIS A 378 -26.07 -2.73 -48.40
C HIS A 378 -25.92 -4.24 -48.22
N LEU A 379 -25.15 -4.69 -47.23
CA LEU A 379 -24.96 -6.11 -46.95
C LEU A 379 -26.23 -6.78 -46.43
N ARG A 380 -27.06 -6.07 -45.66
CA ARG A 380 -28.35 -6.60 -45.17
C ARG A 380 -29.36 -6.78 -46.32
N GLU A 381 -29.34 -5.90 -47.31
CA GLU A 381 -30.21 -5.99 -48.49
C GLU A 381 -29.75 -7.06 -49.50
N ARG A 382 -28.45 -7.18 -49.73
CA ARG A 382 -27.87 -8.05 -50.78
C ARG A 382 -27.34 -9.38 -50.27
N GLY A 383 -27.23 -9.56 -48.95
CA GLY A 383 -26.63 -10.71 -48.28
C GLY A 383 -25.10 -10.71 -48.30
N ARG A 384 -24.50 -10.45 -49.47
CA ARG A 384 -23.04 -10.30 -49.66
C ARG A 384 -22.71 -9.24 -50.70
N ALA A 385 -21.54 -8.65 -50.62
CA ALA A 385 -21.04 -7.71 -51.62
C ALA A 385 -19.52 -7.78 -51.78
N THR A 386 -19.04 -7.52 -52.98
CA THR A 386 -17.62 -7.33 -53.29
C THR A 386 -17.14 -5.96 -52.82
N VAL A 387 -15.82 -5.76 -52.78
CA VAL A 387 -15.23 -4.43 -52.48
C VAL A 387 -15.66 -3.37 -53.50
N ALA A 388 -15.87 -3.75 -54.77
CA ALA A 388 -16.30 -2.81 -55.81
C ALA A 388 -17.74 -2.34 -55.56
N GLU A 389 -18.66 -3.26 -55.25
CA GLU A 389 -20.06 -2.93 -54.94
C GLU A 389 -20.17 -2.07 -53.68
N LEU A 390 -19.39 -2.40 -52.63
CA LEU A 390 -19.35 -1.59 -51.41
C LEU A 390 -18.76 -0.19 -51.64
N ARG A 391 -17.77 -0.06 -52.53
CA ARG A 391 -17.23 1.25 -52.93
C ARG A 391 -18.31 2.09 -53.60
N ASP A 392 -19.04 1.50 -54.54
CA ASP A 392 -20.07 2.20 -55.29
C ASP A 392 -21.25 2.57 -54.38
N ALA A 393 -21.61 1.70 -53.42
CA ALA A 393 -22.67 1.96 -52.44
C ALA A 393 -22.30 3.01 -51.38
N THR A 394 -21.02 3.12 -51.01
CA THR A 394 -20.56 4.06 -49.99
C THR A 394 -20.14 5.42 -50.56
N GLY A 395 -19.77 5.47 -51.84
CA GLY A 395 -19.27 6.68 -52.50
C GLY A 395 -17.87 7.11 -52.04
N THR A 396 -17.12 6.20 -51.43
CA THR A 396 -15.75 6.43 -50.94
C THR A 396 -14.72 5.76 -51.85
N THR A 397 -13.43 6.03 -51.65
CA THR A 397 -12.34 5.40 -52.39
C THR A 397 -11.84 4.13 -51.70
N ARG A 398 -11.08 3.30 -52.42
CA ARG A 398 -10.41 2.11 -51.86
C ARG A 398 -9.47 2.45 -50.70
N ARG A 399 -8.91 3.66 -50.68
CA ARG A 399 -8.03 4.16 -49.62
C ARG A 399 -8.72 4.18 -48.26
N ILE A 400 -9.99 4.57 -48.20
CA ILE A 400 -10.78 4.58 -46.96
C ILE A 400 -11.48 3.22 -46.76
N LEU A 401 -12.06 2.68 -47.83
CA LEU A 401 -12.90 1.49 -47.75
C LEU A 401 -12.15 0.25 -47.29
N ILE A 402 -10.96 -0.02 -47.81
CA ILE A 402 -10.23 -1.25 -47.48
C ILE A 402 -9.85 -1.28 -46.00
N PRO A 403 -9.17 -0.25 -45.44
CA PRO A 403 -8.89 -0.20 -44.00
C PRO A 403 -10.13 -0.23 -43.11
N LEU A 404 -11.23 0.39 -43.55
CA LEU A 404 -12.50 0.33 -42.82
C LEU A 404 -13.05 -1.10 -42.78
N LEU A 405 -13.08 -1.80 -43.90
CA LEU A 405 -13.57 -3.17 -43.94
C LEU A 405 -12.67 -4.11 -43.12
N GLU A 406 -11.35 -3.94 -43.16
CA GLU A 406 -10.42 -4.69 -42.31
C GLU A 406 -10.67 -4.44 -40.81
N ARG A 407 -11.03 -3.21 -40.44
CA ARG A 407 -11.43 -2.87 -39.08
C ARG A 407 -12.74 -3.55 -38.70
N LEU A 408 -13.78 -3.49 -39.54
CA LEU A 408 -15.07 -4.14 -39.31
C LEU A 408 -14.94 -5.67 -39.22
N ASP A 409 -14.06 -6.25 -40.03
CA ASP A 409 -13.73 -7.69 -39.98
C ASP A 409 -13.10 -8.04 -38.61
N ARG A 410 -12.19 -7.19 -38.10
CA ARG A 410 -11.52 -7.36 -36.79
C ARG A 410 -12.46 -7.13 -35.59
N GLU A 411 -13.37 -6.18 -35.71
CA GLU A 411 -14.43 -5.89 -34.73
C GLU A 411 -15.56 -6.94 -34.79
N GLY A 412 -15.53 -7.85 -35.78
CA GLY A 412 -16.50 -8.93 -35.93
C GLY A 412 -17.84 -8.51 -36.52
N VAL A 413 -17.93 -7.32 -37.11
CA VAL A 413 -19.14 -6.80 -37.78
C VAL A 413 -19.34 -7.48 -39.13
N THR A 414 -18.26 -7.64 -39.90
CA THR A 414 -18.27 -8.31 -41.20
C THR A 414 -17.37 -9.54 -41.21
N VAL A 415 -17.60 -10.42 -42.19
CA VAL A 415 -16.77 -11.59 -42.46
C VAL A 415 -16.36 -11.57 -43.92
N ARG A 416 -15.06 -11.70 -44.18
CA ARG A 416 -14.50 -11.86 -45.53
C ARG A 416 -14.56 -13.32 -45.96
N ASP A 417 -15.15 -13.57 -47.11
CA ASP A 417 -15.30 -14.87 -47.75
C ASP A 417 -14.83 -14.77 -49.21
N GLY A 418 -13.54 -15.01 -49.43
CA GLY A 418 -12.87 -14.77 -50.71
C GLY A 418 -12.93 -13.30 -51.14
N ASP A 419 -13.60 -13.06 -52.27
CA ASP A 419 -13.84 -11.73 -52.85
C ASP A 419 -15.07 -11.00 -52.27
N TRP A 420 -15.87 -11.72 -51.47
CA TRP A 420 -17.10 -11.23 -50.90
C TRP A 420 -16.94 -10.86 -49.43
N ARG A 421 -17.79 -9.95 -48.97
CA ARG A 421 -18.05 -9.71 -47.56
C ARG A 421 -19.52 -9.87 -47.27
N ARG A 422 -19.82 -10.36 -46.07
CA ARG A 422 -21.17 -10.50 -45.52
C ARG A 422 -21.18 -10.02 -44.07
N LEU A 423 -22.37 -9.74 -43.54
CA LEU A 423 -22.53 -9.51 -42.10
C LEU A 423 -22.26 -10.82 -41.35
N ARG A 424 -21.67 -10.70 -40.16
CA ARG A 424 -21.55 -11.84 -39.26
C ARG A 424 -22.94 -12.19 -38.72
N GLU A 425 -23.31 -13.46 -38.80
CA GLU A 425 -24.51 -13.96 -38.12
C GLU A 425 -24.20 -14.01 -36.62
N GLY A 426 -25.12 -13.46 -35.81
CA GLY A 426 -24.98 -13.31 -34.36
C GLY A 426 -24.91 -14.64 -33.61
#